data_AF-A0A962BYB6-F1
#
_entry.id   AF-A0A962BYB6-F1
#
_cell.length_a   1.000
_cell.length_b   1.000
_cell.length_c   1.000
_cell.angle_alpha   90.00
_cell.angle_beta   90.00
_cell.angle_gamma   90.00
#
_symmetry.space_group_name_H-M   'P 1'
#
loop_
_entity.id
_entity.type
_entity.pdbx_description
1 polymer ?
#
loop_
_entity_poly.entity_id
_entity_poly.type
_entity_poly.pdbx_seq_one_letter_code
_entity_poly.pdbx_strand_id
1 'polypeptide(L)'
;LDKGWSGLQAGDIRRIEVQAWQGSLRIAIDMAELVAAWNPPNGFDHLALTVFLQLPGREGGSPVMPRQQGELPDGMRWHYRWRVGGWTAAGFSSVDADADNEGQPLKLSPLLETDGERQRILLTIPATSIGHPANLDGARIWINSWDFDGDYRPLDD
;
A
#
# COMPACT_ATOMS: atom_id res chain seq x y z
N LEU A 1 14.72 21.73 3.70
CA LEU A 1 13.56 21.21 2.95
C LEU A 1 13.90 21.31 1.48
N ASP A 2 14.25 20.17 0.89
CA ASP A 2 14.60 20.08 -0.53
C ASP A 2 13.34 20.33 -1.36
N LYS A 3 13.38 21.36 -2.22
CA LYS A 3 12.25 21.79 -3.05
C LYS A 3 12.24 21.12 -4.43
N GLY A 4 13.14 20.16 -4.68
CA GLY A 4 13.28 19.49 -5.98
C GLY A 4 12.04 18.76 -6.50
N TRP A 5 11.00 18.59 -5.67
CA TRP A 5 9.91 17.64 -5.90
C TRP A 5 8.55 18.28 -6.12
N SER A 6 8.40 19.58 -5.85
CA SER A 6 7.12 20.31 -5.83
C SER A 6 6.45 20.53 -7.20
N GLY A 7 6.88 19.80 -8.24
CA GLY A 7 6.31 19.80 -9.58
C GLY A 7 6.11 18.41 -10.17
N LEU A 8 6.49 17.36 -9.43
CA LEU A 8 6.37 15.97 -9.83
C LEU A 8 5.00 15.42 -9.45
N GLN A 9 4.46 14.54 -10.28
CA GLN A 9 3.16 13.91 -10.04
C GLN A 9 3.31 12.54 -9.36
N ALA A 10 4.33 12.39 -8.50
CA ALA A 10 4.69 11.12 -7.87
C ALA A 10 3.57 10.50 -7.01
N GLY A 11 2.66 11.34 -6.52
CA GLY A 11 1.48 10.89 -5.76
C GLY A 11 0.28 10.48 -6.63
N ASP A 12 0.25 10.77 -7.93
CA ASP A 12 -0.97 10.62 -8.72
C ASP A 12 -1.15 9.18 -9.24
N ILE A 13 -2.08 8.43 -8.65
CA ILE A 13 -2.51 7.11 -9.16
C ILE A 13 -3.39 7.33 -10.39
N ARG A 14 -3.06 6.67 -11.51
CA ARG A 14 -3.78 6.75 -12.80
C ARG A 14 -4.71 5.58 -13.02
N ARG A 15 -4.31 4.39 -12.60
CA ARG A 15 -5.09 3.16 -12.81
C ARG A 15 -4.71 2.12 -11.77
N ILE A 16 -5.72 1.34 -11.37
CA ILE A 16 -5.53 0.15 -10.55
C ILE A 16 -6.16 -1.03 -11.29
N GLU A 17 -5.42 -2.13 -11.40
CA GLU A 17 -5.92 -3.42 -11.85
C GLU A 17 -5.72 -4.44 -10.73
N VAL A 18 -6.79 -5.16 -10.38
CA VAL A 18 -6.76 -6.19 -9.33
C VAL A 18 -7.20 -7.51 -9.93
N GLN A 19 -6.44 -8.57 -9.70
CA GLN A 19 -6.79 -9.91 -10.14
C GLN A 19 -6.32 -10.99 -9.18
N ALA A 20 -7.08 -12.09 -9.12
CA ALA A 20 -6.57 -13.34 -8.60
C ALA A 20 -5.59 -13.94 -9.63
N TRP A 21 -4.41 -14.37 -9.17
CA TRP A 21 -3.36 -14.89 -10.04
C TRP A 21 -2.62 -16.02 -9.33
N GLN A 22 -2.79 -17.27 -9.80
CA GLN A 22 -2.07 -18.45 -9.30
C GLN A 22 -2.01 -18.58 -7.76
N GLY A 23 -3.16 -18.44 -7.08
CA GLY A 23 -3.21 -18.51 -5.62
C GLY A 23 -2.64 -17.28 -4.90
N SER A 24 -2.54 -16.15 -5.61
CA SER A 24 -2.14 -14.85 -5.08
C SER A 24 -3.14 -13.77 -5.48
N LEU A 25 -3.14 -12.66 -4.75
CA LEU A 25 -3.77 -11.41 -5.16
C LEU A 25 -2.71 -10.55 -5.84
N ARG A 26 -2.92 -10.18 -7.10
CA ARG A 26 -2.02 -9.31 -7.85
C ARG A 26 -2.67 -7.95 -8.06
N ILE A 27 -1.95 -6.89 -7.72
CA ILE A 27 -2.41 -5.50 -7.80
C ILE A 27 -1.40 -4.74 -8.64
N ALA A 28 -1.80 -4.29 -9.83
CA ALA A 28 -1.00 -3.39 -10.66
C ALA A 28 -1.51 -1.96 -10.47
N ILE A 29 -0.58 -1.04 -10.23
CA ILE A 29 -0.84 0.37 -9.93
C ILE A 29 -0.04 1.19 -10.92
N ASP A 30 -0.74 1.86 -11.83
CA ASP A 30 -0.14 2.80 -12.77
C ASP A 30 -0.10 4.17 -12.09
N MET A 31 1.09 4.74 -11.97
CA MET A 31 1.35 6.07 -11.45
C MET A 31 1.48 7.07 -12.59
N ALA A 32 1.24 8.35 -12.32
CA ALA A 32 1.55 9.40 -13.29
C ALA A 32 3.06 9.48 -13.53
N GLU A 33 3.83 9.31 -12.46
CA GLU A 33 5.28 9.42 -12.44
C GLU A 33 5.86 8.63 -11.27
N LEU A 34 6.93 7.90 -11.53
CA LEU A 34 7.79 7.22 -10.57
C LEU A 34 9.15 7.88 -10.68
N VAL A 35 9.61 8.46 -9.58
CA VAL A 35 10.89 9.15 -9.55
C VAL A 35 11.85 8.39 -8.66
N ALA A 36 13.11 8.31 -9.06
CA ALA A 36 14.14 7.50 -8.39
C ALA A 36 15.46 8.28 -8.20
N ALA A 37 15.38 9.57 -7.84
CA ALA A 37 16.60 10.40 -7.75
C ALA A 37 17.54 9.97 -6.62
N TRP A 38 17.02 9.29 -5.59
CA TRP A 38 17.80 8.75 -4.47
C TRP A 38 18.29 7.32 -4.71
N ASN A 39 18.07 6.78 -5.91
CA ASN A 39 18.43 5.41 -6.32
C ASN A 39 17.98 4.32 -5.32
N PRO A 40 16.72 4.30 -4.90
CA PRO A 40 16.18 3.31 -3.98
C PRO A 40 16.10 1.91 -4.62
N PRO A 41 16.22 0.83 -3.84
CA PRO A 41 16.22 -0.54 -4.38
C PRO A 41 14.91 -0.92 -5.08
N ASN A 42 13.77 -0.32 -4.70
CA ASN A 42 12.48 -0.59 -5.33
C ASN A 42 12.21 0.31 -6.54
N GLY A 43 13.15 1.18 -6.93
CA GLY A 43 13.07 1.96 -8.16
C GLY A 43 12.15 3.18 -8.12
N PHE A 44 11.73 3.64 -6.94
CA PHE A 44 11.03 4.93 -6.76
C PHE A 44 11.25 5.49 -5.35
N ASP A 45 11.24 6.81 -5.16
CA ASP A 45 11.34 7.55 -3.90
C ASP A 45 10.25 8.61 -3.78
N HIS A 46 10.19 9.32 -2.64
CA HIS A 46 9.18 10.35 -2.32
C HIS A 46 7.72 9.87 -2.30
N LEU A 47 7.49 8.56 -2.42
CA LEU A 47 6.18 7.94 -2.46
C LEU A 47 6.11 6.81 -1.44
N ALA A 48 5.03 6.80 -0.67
CA ALA A 48 4.52 5.60 -0.02
C ALA A 48 3.14 5.26 -0.60
N LEU A 49 3.00 4.05 -1.10
CA LEU A 49 1.69 3.46 -1.38
C LEU A 49 1.23 2.68 -0.16
N THR A 50 -0.01 2.92 0.27
CA THR A 50 -0.65 2.09 1.29
C THR A 50 -1.82 1.34 0.68
N VAL A 51 -1.75 0.01 0.74
CA VAL A 51 -2.82 -0.88 0.29
C VAL A 51 -3.50 -1.46 1.51
N PHE A 52 -4.81 -1.34 1.61
CA PHE A 52 -5.63 -1.91 2.65
C PHE A 52 -6.57 -2.96 2.06
N LEU A 53 -6.64 -4.13 2.67
CA LEU A 53 -7.47 -5.26 2.24
C LEU A 53 -8.43 -5.68 3.37
N GLN A 54 -9.72 -5.61 3.09
CA GLN A 54 -10.77 -6.24 3.88
C GLN A 54 -11.17 -7.56 3.22
N LEU A 55 -10.91 -8.68 3.88
CA LEU A 55 -11.47 -9.97 3.50
C LEU A 55 -12.97 -10.08 3.85
N PRO A 56 -13.78 -10.72 2.98
CA PRO A 56 -15.20 -10.98 3.21
C PRO A 56 -15.40 -12.05 4.28
N GLY A 57 -16.50 -11.96 5.04
CA GLY A 57 -16.88 -12.98 6.04
C GLY A 57 -15.91 -13.13 7.22
N ARG A 58 -14.93 -12.23 7.35
CA ARG A 58 -14.01 -12.18 8.48
C ARG A 58 -14.39 -11.04 9.40
N GLU A 59 -14.55 -11.38 10.67
CA GLU A 59 -14.84 -10.44 11.75
C GLU A 59 -13.60 -9.61 12.13
N GLY A 60 -13.84 -8.43 12.69
CA GLY A 60 -12.81 -7.53 13.19
C GLY A 60 -12.31 -6.51 12.15
N GLY A 61 -11.00 -6.34 12.06
CA GLY A 61 -10.37 -5.30 11.26
C GLY A 61 -10.31 -3.94 11.95
N SER A 62 -9.56 -3.01 11.34
CA SER A 62 -9.44 -1.62 11.80
C SER A 62 -9.93 -0.64 10.72
N PRO A 63 -10.58 0.48 11.07
CA PRO A 63 -10.87 1.54 10.12
C PRO A 63 -9.70 2.52 10.03
N VAL A 64 -8.83 2.58 11.04
CA VAL A 64 -7.78 3.59 11.17
C VAL A 64 -6.73 3.41 10.09
N MET A 65 -6.21 4.51 9.55
CA MET A 65 -5.03 4.54 8.69
C MET A 65 -3.81 4.97 9.52
N PRO A 66 -3.04 4.01 10.10
CA PRO A 66 -1.89 4.35 10.92
C PRO A 66 -0.91 5.27 10.19
N ARG A 67 -0.49 6.32 10.90
CA ARG A 67 0.42 7.40 10.47
C ARG A 67 -0.14 8.38 9.42
N GLN A 68 -1.43 8.27 9.08
CA GLN A 68 -2.05 9.09 8.02
C GLN A 68 -3.18 9.99 8.53
N GLN A 69 -3.41 10.01 9.86
CA GLN A 69 -4.42 10.85 10.51
C GLN A 69 -5.82 10.71 9.91
N GLY A 70 -6.21 9.48 9.55
CA GLY A 70 -7.49 9.23 8.86
C GLY A 70 -8.08 7.86 9.17
N GLU A 71 -9.31 7.67 8.72
CA GLU A 71 -10.04 6.40 8.74
C GLU A 71 -10.54 6.05 7.34
N LEU A 72 -10.65 4.76 7.05
CA LEU A 72 -11.21 4.28 5.79
C LEU A 72 -12.70 4.63 5.67
N PRO A 73 -13.16 5.05 4.49
CA PRO A 73 -14.54 5.45 4.29
C PRO A 73 -15.48 4.24 4.21
N ASP A 74 -16.78 4.53 4.18
CA ASP A 74 -17.86 3.57 3.90
C ASP A 74 -17.82 2.33 4.80
N GLY A 75 -17.49 2.55 6.07
CA GLY A 75 -17.42 1.51 7.10
C GLY A 75 -16.42 0.39 6.80
N MET A 76 -15.46 0.61 5.89
CA MET A 76 -14.44 -0.38 5.57
C MET A 76 -13.56 -0.64 6.79
N ARG A 77 -13.26 -1.91 7.06
CA ARG A 77 -12.35 -2.35 8.11
C ARG A 77 -11.31 -3.28 7.52
N TRP A 78 -10.08 -2.82 7.43
CA TRP A 78 -9.01 -3.61 6.84
C TRP A 78 -8.55 -4.71 7.80
N HIS A 79 -8.25 -5.88 7.24
CA HIS A 79 -7.65 -7.02 7.94
C HIS A 79 -6.14 -7.07 7.73
N TYR A 80 -5.71 -6.66 6.54
CA TYR A 80 -4.31 -6.61 6.14
C TYR A 80 -4.01 -5.27 5.48
N ARG A 81 -2.81 -4.74 5.69
CA ARG A 81 -2.30 -3.58 4.98
C ARG A 81 -0.86 -3.76 4.54
N TRP A 82 -0.45 -3.03 3.51
CA TRP A 82 0.93 -2.96 3.06
C TRP A 82 1.35 -1.52 2.88
N ARG A 83 2.50 -1.15 3.43
CA ARG A 83 3.20 0.11 3.16
C ARG A 83 4.37 -0.17 2.24
N VAL A 84 4.34 0.44 1.07
CA VAL A 84 5.29 0.19 -0.02
C VAL A 84 5.97 1.50 -0.38
N GLY A 85 7.26 1.59 -0.09
CA GLY A 85 8.12 2.73 -0.42
C GLY A 85 9.39 2.28 -1.14
N GLY A 86 10.27 3.23 -1.43
CA GLY A 86 11.51 2.97 -2.17
C GLY A 86 12.47 1.96 -1.54
N TRP A 87 12.55 1.94 -0.21
CA TRP A 87 13.47 1.06 0.52
C TRP A 87 12.81 -0.19 1.09
N THR A 88 11.53 -0.11 1.43
CA THR A 88 10.84 -1.18 2.15
C THR A 88 9.44 -1.40 1.62
N ALA A 89 9.03 -2.67 1.62
CA ALA A 89 7.66 -3.10 1.44
C ALA A 89 7.29 -3.99 2.62
N ALA A 90 6.46 -3.47 3.52
CA ALA A 90 6.10 -4.12 4.78
C ALA A 90 4.60 -4.40 4.82
N GLY A 91 4.23 -5.61 5.26
CA GLY A 91 2.84 -6.02 5.47
C GLY A 91 2.49 -6.10 6.95
N PHE A 92 1.27 -5.75 7.30
CA PHE A 92 0.75 -5.78 8.67
C PHE A 92 -0.67 -6.35 8.71
N SER A 93 -1.01 -7.01 9.81
CA SER A 93 -2.40 -7.33 10.15
C SER A 93 -2.98 -6.22 11.04
N SER A 94 -4.31 -6.11 11.08
CA SER A 94 -5.00 -5.08 11.85
C SER A 94 -4.94 -5.26 13.37
N VAL A 95 -4.31 -6.33 13.85
CA VAL A 95 -4.18 -6.59 15.30
C VAL A 95 -3.31 -5.50 15.90
N ASP A 96 -3.82 -4.87 16.97
CA ASP A 96 -3.21 -3.74 17.70
C ASP A 96 -2.95 -2.48 16.86
N ALA A 97 -3.55 -2.36 15.68
CA ALA A 97 -3.38 -1.18 14.84
C ALA A 97 -4.16 0.02 15.41
N ASP A 98 -3.51 1.17 15.48
CA ASP A 98 -4.09 2.45 15.90
C ASP A 98 -3.49 3.59 15.06
N ALA A 99 -3.62 4.84 15.52
CA ALA A 99 -3.12 5.99 14.78
C ALA A 99 -1.58 5.99 14.64
N ASP A 100 -0.86 5.42 15.61
CA ASP A 100 0.60 5.42 15.68
C ASP A 100 1.23 4.05 15.42
N ASN A 101 0.45 2.96 15.56
CA ASN A 101 0.86 1.58 15.38
C ASN A 101 0.34 1.00 14.07
N GLU A 102 1.26 0.57 13.18
CA GLU A 102 0.91 -0.04 11.89
C GLU A 102 0.17 -1.39 12.02
N GLY A 103 0.15 -1.98 13.21
CA GLY A 103 -0.39 -3.29 13.53
C GLY A 103 0.69 -4.38 13.60
N GLN A 104 0.28 -5.64 13.79
CA GLN A 104 1.23 -6.75 13.90
C GLN A 104 1.87 -7.08 12.54
N PRO A 105 3.22 -7.11 12.42
CA PRO A 105 3.91 -7.40 11.17
C PRO A 105 3.58 -8.80 10.60
N LEU A 106 3.42 -8.88 9.29
CA LEU A 106 3.28 -10.14 8.58
C LEU A 106 4.64 -10.80 8.38
N LYS A 107 4.68 -12.13 8.46
CA LYS A 107 5.90 -12.91 8.19
C LYS A 107 6.36 -12.83 6.73
N LEU A 108 5.41 -12.66 5.81
CA LEU A 108 5.65 -12.60 4.38
C LEU A 108 5.30 -11.21 3.86
N SER A 109 6.31 -10.49 3.41
CA SER A 109 6.14 -9.25 2.64
C SER A 109 5.54 -9.55 1.25
N PRO A 110 4.89 -8.57 0.62
CA PRO A 110 4.45 -8.71 -0.77
C PRO A 110 5.66 -8.78 -1.68
N LEU A 111 5.57 -9.54 -2.77
CA LEU A 111 6.53 -9.41 -3.85
C LEU A 111 6.24 -8.11 -4.60
N LEU A 112 7.28 -7.30 -4.79
CA LEU A 112 7.21 -6.01 -5.46
C LEU A 112 8.04 -6.05 -6.73
N GLU A 113 7.44 -5.61 -7.83
CA GLU A 113 8.10 -5.34 -9.10
C GLU A 113 7.77 -3.91 -9.54
N THR A 114 8.75 -3.19 -10.08
CA THR A 114 8.59 -1.82 -10.56
C THR A 114 9.05 -1.72 -12.01
N ASP A 115 8.25 -1.06 -12.84
CA ASP A 115 8.55 -0.74 -14.23
C ASP A 115 8.55 0.78 -14.38
N GLY A 116 9.73 1.38 -14.30
CA GLY A 116 9.93 2.83 -14.40
C GLY A 116 9.72 3.39 -15.81
N GLU A 117 9.71 2.56 -16.86
CA GLU A 117 9.35 3.03 -18.21
C GLU A 117 7.84 3.16 -18.35
N ARG A 118 7.09 2.19 -17.78
CA ARG A 118 5.63 2.18 -17.80
C ARG A 118 4.97 2.90 -16.63
N GLN A 119 5.76 3.47 -15.71
CA GLN A 119 5.28 4.09 -14.47
C GLN A 119 4.38 3.15 -13.66
N ARG A 120 4.74 1.85 -13.59
CA ARG A 120 3.89 0.81 -13.01
C ARG A 120 4.56 0.15 -11.80
N ILE A 121 3.79 0.01 -10.74
CA ILE A 121 4.13 -0.79 -9.55
C ILE A 121 3.23 -2.02 -9.55
N LEU A 122 3.83 -3.17 -9.25
CA LEU A 122 3.12 -4.44 -9.17
C LEU A 122 3.37 -5.11 -7.83
N LEU A 123 2.29 -5.40 -7.13
CA LEU A 123 2.30 -6.15 -5.89
C LEU A 123 1.70 -7.53 -6.11
N THR A 124 2.41 -8.56 -5.68
CA THR A 124 1.88 -9.93 -5.61
C THR A 124 1.84 -10.36 -4.15
N ILE A 125 0.63 -10.58 -3.64
CA ILE A 125 0.33 -10.95 -2.26
C ILE A 125 -0.02 -12.45 -2.24
N PRO A 126 0.82 -13.31 -1.68
CA PRO A 126 0.52 -14.74 -1.58
C PRO A 126 -0.72 -14.98 -0.72
N ALA A 127 -1.62 -15.89 -1.10
CA ALA A 127 -2.79 -16.19 -0.26
C ALA A 127 -2.39 -16.62 1.17
N THR A 128 -1.25 -17.28 1.34
CA THR A 128 -0.70 -17.68 2.65
C THR A 128 -0.38 -16.51 3.57
N SER A 129 -0.07 -15.31 3.04
CA SER A 129 0.19 -14.13 3.88
C SER A 129 -1.09 -13.52 4.45
N ILE A 130 -2.24 -13.81 3.84
CA ILE A 130 -3.56 -13.29 4.20
C ILE A 130 -4.51 -14.35 4.78
N GLY A 131 -3.97 -15.44 5.31
CA GLY A 131 -4.77 -16.50 5.96
C GLY A 131 -5.42 -17.49 5.00
N HIS A 132 -4.97 -17.53 3.75
CA HIS A 132 -5.35 -18.50 2.73
C HIS A 132 -6.87 -18.55 2.43
N PRO A 133 -7.49 -17.40 2.10
CA PRO A 133 -8.93 -17.36 1.83
C PRO A 133 -9.28 -18.24 0.62
N ALA A 134 -10.44 -18.90 0.67
CA ALA A 134 -10.90 -19.80 -0.39
C ALA A 134 -11.18 -19.07 -1.72
N ASN A 135 -11.68 -17.83 -1.64
CA ASN A 135 -11.82 -16.88 -2.75
C ASN A 135 -11.76 -15.44 -2.22
N LEU A 136 -11.83 -14.45 -3.11
CA LEU A 136 -11.79 -13.03 -2.78
C LEU A 136 -13.12 -12.32 -3.12
N ASP A 137 -14.20 -13.07 -3.31
CA ASP A 137 -15.48 -12.51 -3.71
C ASP A 137 -16.06 -11.64 -2.58
N GLY A 138 -16.24 -10.35 -2.84
CA GLY A 138 -16.65 -9.37 -1.83
C GLY A 138 -15.50 -8.81 -0.99
N ALA A 139 -14.24 -9.12 -1.31
CA ALA A 139 -13.11 -8.40 -0.74
C ALA A 139 -13.14 -6.93 -1.15
N ARG A 140 -12.80 -6.04 -0.22
CA ARG A 140 -12.66 -4.60 -0.48
C ARG A 140 -11.20 -4.22 -0.42
N ILE A 141 -10.76 -3.40 -1.38
CA ILE A 141 -9.41 -2.86 -1.44
C ILE A 141 -9.50 -1.34 -1.45
N TRP A 142 -8.68 -0.70 -0.63
CA TRP A 142 -8.43 0.74 -0.66
C TRP A 142 -6.94 0.96 -0.88
N ILE A 143 -6.59 1.87 -1.78
CA ILE A 143 -5.21 2.23 -2.07
C ILE A 143 -5.10 3.74 -2.03
N ASN A 144 -4.09 4.24 -1.32
CA ASN A 144 -3.68 5.63 -1.41
C ASN A 144 -2.18 5.75 -1.62
N SER A 145 -1.77 6.95 -1.98
CA SER A 145 -0.41 7.42 -2.12
C SER A 145 -0.16 8.56 -1.14
N TRP A 146 1.09 8.74 -0.74
CA TRP A 146 1.48 9.77 0.21
C TRP A 146 2.93 10.21 -0.03
N ASP A 147 3.23 11.50 0.15
CA ASP A 147 4.60 12.03 0.07
C ASP A 147 5.44 11.48 1.24
N PHE A 148 6.54 10.79 0.93
CA PHE A 148 7.25 9.98 1.92
C PHE A 148 8.74 10.30 1.99
N ASP A 149 9.21 10.63 3.19
CA ASP A 149 10.61 10.97 3.47
C ASP A 149 11.04 10.34 4.81
N GLY A 150 11.16 9.01 4.81
CA GLY A 150 11.38 8.21 6.01
C GLY A 150 10.13 7.99 6.88
N ASP A 151 9.18 8.93 6.84
CA ASP A 151 7.82 8.82 7.37
C ASP A 151 6.81 9.50 6.42
N TYR A 152 5.51 9.29 6.67
CA TYR A 152 4.45 10.02 6.00
C TYR A 152 4.61 11.52 6.28
N ARG A 153 4.81 12.34 5.24
CA ARG A 153 4.95 13.79 5.45
C ARG A 153 3.65 14.37 6.03
N PRO A 154 3.71 15.22 7.05
CA PRO A 154 2.52 15.88 7.58
C PRO A 154 1.78 16.65 6.49
N LEU A 155 0.46 16.66 6.59
CA LEU A 155 -0.37 17.61 5.84
C LEU A 155 -0.36 18.92 6.64
N ASP A 156 0.06 20.01 6.01
CA ASP A 156 -0.09 21.35 6.58
C ASP A 156 -1.51 21.88 6.29
N ASP A 157 -2.06 22.67 7.22
CA ASP A 157 -3.34 23.38 7.08
C ASP A 157 -3.26 24.59 6.11
#